data_AF-F4FYY9-F1
#
_entry.id   AF-F4FYY9-F1
#
_cell.length_a   1.000
_cell.length_b   1.000
_cell.length_c   1.000
_cell.angle_alpha   90.00
_cell.angle_beta   90.00
_cell.angle_gamma   90.00
#
_symmetry.space_group_name_H-M   'P 1'
#
loop_
_entity.id
_entity.type
_entity.pdbx_description
1 polymer ?
#
loop_
_entity_poly.entity_id
_entity_poly.type
_entity_poly.pdbx_seq_one_letter_code
_entity_poly.pdbx_strand_id
1 'polypeptide(L)' 'MLATFLALLIFFLLARLISPLSHLLGLLIGFVAVLWVFKEIFDVGWLSALGIAIVTFIITIILLIILAAVGLGLGLL' A
#
# COMPACT_ATOMS: atom_id res chain seq x y z
N MET A 1 -9.88 6.54 2.06
CA MET A 1 -9.10 7.06 3.20
C MET A 1 -9.01 6.02 4.33
N LEU A 2 -10.14 5.60 4.91
CA LEU A 2 -10.17 4.62 6.02
C LEU A 2 -9.59 3.23 5.63
N ALA A 3 -9.92 2.76 4.44
CA ALA A 3 -9.38 1.52 3.87
C ALA A 3 -7.85 1.54 3.68
N THR A 4 -7.34 2.63 3.10
CA THR A 4 -5.91 2.84 2.85
C THR A 4 -5.14 2.91 4.16
N PHE A 5 -5.71 3.56 5.18
CA PHE A 5 -5.14 3.65 6.51
C PHE A 5 -5.07 2.28 7.21
N LEU A 6 -6.15 1.50 7.17
CA LEU A 6 -6.18 0.14 7.73
C LEU A 6 -5.15 -0.78 7.07
N ALA A 7 -5.00 -0.70 5.74
CA ALA A 7 -4.02 -1.49 5.01
C ALA A 7 -2.57 -1.16 5.40
N LEU A 8 -2.24 0.13 5.56
CA LEU A 8 -0.92 0.57 6.01
C LEU A 8 -0.63 0.17 7.47
N LEU A 9 -1.64 0.25 8.35
CA LEU A 9 -1.51 -0.11 9.76
C LEU A 9 -1.20 -1.61 9.93
N ILE A 10 -1.89 -2.46 9.19
CA ILE A 10 -1.63 -3.90 9.15
C ILE A 10 -0.22 -4.16 8.58
N PHE A 11 0.16 -3.50 7.49
CA PHE A 11 1.50 -3.62 6.91
C PHE A 11 2.62 -3.29 7.91
N PHE A 12 2.51 -2.18 8.64
CA PHE A 12 3.53 -1.78 9.63
C PHE A 12 3.61 -2.72 10.84
N LEU A 13 2.47 -3.26 11.30
CA LEU A 13 2.44 -4.25 12.37
C LEU A 13 3.16 -5.54 11.98
N LEU A 14 2.91 -6.05 10.77
CA LEU A 14 3.60 -7.23 10.26
C LEU A 14 5.09 -6.94 10.01
N ALA A 15 5.44 -5.78 9.47
CA ALA A 15 6.83 -5.41 9.19
C ALA A 15 7.71 -5.36 10.46
N ARG A 16 7.14 -4.98 11.61
CA ARG A 16 7.88 -4.89 12.88
C ARG A 16 8.12 -6.23 13.58
N LEU A 17 7.36 -7.28 13.24
CA LEU A 17 7.45 -8.60 13.89
C LEU A 17 8.47 -9.54 13.24
N ILE A 18 9.13 -9.13 12.15
CA ILE A 18 9.63 -10.04 11.12
C ILE A 18 11.13 -9.77 10.87
N SER A 19 12.00 -10.73 11.28
CA SER A 19 13.45 -10.85 11.01
C SER A 19 13.83 -10.82 9.51
N PRO A 20 15.12 -10.62 9.11
CA PRO A 20 15.54 -10.36 7.72
C PRO A 20 15.08 -11.40 6.67
N LEU A 21 15.05 -12.69 7.02
CA LEU A 21 14.53 -13.76 6.16
C LEU A 21 13.00 -13.71 6.03
N SER A 22 12.35 -13.27 7.09
CA SER A 22 10.92 -13.05 7.08
C SER A 22 10.55 -11.73 6.41
N HIS A 23 11.48 -10.80 6.15
CA HIS A 23 11.17 -9.52 5.50
C HIS A 23 10.51 -9.71 4.12
N LEU A 24 10.98 -10.71 3.35
CA LEU A 24 10.41 -11.07 2.07
C LEU A 24 9.00 -11.69 2.21
N LEU A 25 8.80 -12.53 3.22
CA LEU A 25 7.50 -13.10 3.56
C LEU A 25 6.53 -12.03 4.07
N GLY A 26 6.98 -11.10 4.90
CA GLY A 26 6.20 -9.97 5.39
C GLY A 26 5.80 -9.03 4.27
N LEU A 27 6.68 -8.82 3.28
CA LEU A 27 6.36 -8.02 2.10
C LEU A 27 5.33 -8.72 1.21
N LEU A 28 5.45 -10.04 0.99
CA LEU A 28 4.45 -10.84 0.28
C LEU A 28 3.10 -10.85 0.99
N ILE A 29 3.08 -11.09 2.31
CA ILE A 29 1.86 -11.12 3.12
C ILE A 29 1.22 -9.73 3.14
N GLY A 30 2.02 -8.67 3.31
CA GLY A 30 1.55 -7.29 3.28
C GLY A 30 0.95 -6.93 1.92
N PHE A 31 1.60 -7.32 0.83
CA PHE A 31 1.07 -7.13 -0.52
C PHE A 31 -0.26 -7.86 -0.74
N VAL A 32 -0.33 -9.13 -0.35
CA VAL A 32 -1.58 -9.92 -0.45
C VAL A 32 -2.67 -9.33 0.44
N ALA A 33 -2.35 -8.84 1.64
CA ALA A 33 -3.30 -8.18 2.53
C ALA A 33 -3.88 -6.91 1.90
N VAL A 34 -3.05 -6.08 1.25
CA VAL A 34 -3.53 -4.89 0.52
C VAL A 34 -4.46 -5.28 -0.64
N LEU A 35 -4.09 -6.29 -1.43
CA LEU A 35 -4.93 -6.79 -2.51
C LEU A 35 -6.25 -7.34 -1.98
N TRP A 36 -6.23 -8.04 -0.86
CA TRP A 36 -7.41 -8.57 -0.23
C TRP A 36 -8.35 -7.45 0.23
N VAL A 37 -7.83 -6.38 0.82
CA VAL A 37 -8.61 -5.19 1.18
C VAL A 37 -9.31 -4.60 -0.06
N PHE A 38 -8.60 -4.45 -1.17
CA PHE A 38 -9.23 -3.94 -2.40
C PHE A 38 -10.25 -4.91 -2.99
N LYS A 39 -9.99 -6.21 -2.94
CA LYS A 39 -10.92 -7.25 -3.37
C LYS A 39 -12.24 -7.19 -2.59
N GLU A 40 -12.19 -7.11 -1.27
CA GLU A 40 -13.39 -7.09 -0.41
C GLU A 40 -14.14 -5.76 -0.47
N ILE A 41 -13.43 -4.62 -0.60
CA ILE A 41 -14.09 -3.30 -0.62
C ILE A 41 -14.77 -3.01 -1.95
N PHE A 42 -14.14 -3.41 -3.05
CA PHE A 42 -14.67 -3.14 -4.39
C PHE A 42 -15.45 -4.32 -4.97
N ASP A 43 -15.56 -5.43 -4.24
CA ASP A 43 -16.21 -6.68 -4.66
C ASP A 43 -15.74 -7.13 -6.07
N VAL A 44 -14.41 -7.21 -6.25
CA VAL A 44 -13.78 -7.55 -7.52
C VAL A 44 -12.94 -8.82 -7.42
N GLY A 45 -12.59 -9.42 -8.56
CA GLY A 45 -11.62 -10.52 -8.61
C GLY A 45 -10.19 -10.07 -8.30
N TRP A 46 -9.31 -11.03 -7.94
CA TRP A 46 -7.91 -10.77 -7.56
C TRP A 46 -7.12 -9.99 -8.62
N LEU A 47 -7.30 -10.29 -9.90
CA LEU A 47 -6.61 -9.60 -10.99
C LEU A 47 -7.05 -8.14 -11.10
N SER A 48 -8.35 -7.87 -10.96
CA SER A 48 -8.90 -6.52 -10.95
C SER A 48 -8.44 -5.73 -9.72
N ALA A 49 -8.38 -6.38 -8.55
CA ALA A 49 -7.83 -5.76 -7.32
C ALA A 49 -6.36 -5.36 -7.50
N LEU A 50 -5.56 -6.17 -8.20
CA LEU A 50 -4.18 -5.83 -8.56
C LEU A 50 -4.11 -4.63 -9.52
N GLY A 51 -5.01 -4.55 -10.50
CA GLY A 51 -5.14 -3.38 -11.37
C GLY A 51 -5.43 -2.10 -10.57
N ILE A 52 -6.37 -2.17 -9.63
CA ILE A 52 -6.71 -1.05 -8.74
C ILE A 52 -5.50 -0.64 -7.87
N ALA A 53 -4.77 -1.62 -7.33
CA ALA A 53 -3.58 -1.36 -6.53
C ALA A 53 -2.49 -0.62 -7.34
N ILE A 54 -2.24 -1.05 -8.57
CA ILE A 54 -1.25 -0.41 -9.47
C ILE A 54 -1.67 1.03 -9.80
N VAL A 55 -2.93 1.24 -10.19
CA VAL A 55 -3.44 2.59 -10.52
C VAL A 55 -3.35 3.52 -9.30
N THR A 56 -3.72 3.02 -8.12
CA THR A 56 -3.63 3.78 -6.87
C THR A 56 -2.19 4.16 -6.54
N PHE A 57 -1.24 3.24 -6.75
CA PHE A 57 0.18 3.50 -6.55
C PHE A 57 0.70 4.60 -7.50
N ILE A 58 0.35 4.54 -8.78
CA ILE A 58 0.72 5.56 -9.77
C ILE A 58 0.16 6.93 -9.37
N ILE A 59 -1.13 7.01 -9.02
CA ILE A 59 -1.77 8.26 -8.57
C ILE A 59 -1.05 8.81 -7.33
N THR A 60 -0.68 7.93 -6.39
CA THR A 60 0.04 8.33 -5.17
C THR A 60 1.41 8.94 -5.51
N ILE A 61 2.17 8.33 -6.41
CA ILE A 61 3.46 8.88 -6.88
C ILE A 61 3.27 10.26 -7.51
N ILE A 62 2.27 10.40 -8.40
CA ILE A 62 1.98 11.68 -9.06
C ILE A 62 1.65 12.75 -8.02
N LEU A 63 0.81 12.43 -7.04
CA LEU A 63 0.47 13.35 -5.95
C LEU A 63 1.67 13.73 -5.11
N LEU A 64 2.56 12.78 -4.79
CA LEU A 64 3.80 13.05 -4.06
C LEU A 64 4.74 13.98 -4.84
N ILE A 65 4.86 13.79 -6.16
CA ILE A 65 5.65 14.67 -7.03
C ILE A 65 5.06 16.09 -7.04
N ILE A 66 3.75 16.22 -7.17
CA ILE A 66 3.07 17.52 -7.14
C ILE A 66 3.26 18.21 -5.79
N LEU A 67 3.07 17.48 -4.68
CA LEU A 67 3.28 18.00 -3.33
C LEU A 67 4.73 18.47 -3.12
N ALA A 68 5.70 17.69 -3.58
CA ALA A 68 7.12 18.06 -3.54
C ALA A 68 7.40 19.32 -4.36
N ALA A 69 6.83 19.44 -5.57
CA ALA A 69 7.00 20.61 -6.43
C ALA A 69 6.41 21.90 -5.83
N VAL A 70 5.34 21.80 -5.05
CA VAL A 70 4.69 22.95 -4.37
C VAL A 70 5.34 23.28 -3.01
N GLY A 71 6.42 22.58 -2.65
CA GLY A 71 7.13 22.79 -1.38
C GLY A 71 6.40 22.23 -0.14
N LEU A 72 5.35 21.43 -0.37
CA LEU A 72 4.60 20.69 0.64
C LEU A 72 5.03 19.23 0.72
N GLY A 73 6.13 18.87 0.06
CA GLY A 73 6.73 17.55 0.15
C GLY A 73 7.12 17.28 1.59
N LEU A 74 6.38 16.38 2.24
CA LEU A 74 6.81 15.80 3.51
C LEU A 74 8.20 15.20 3.29
N GLY A 75 9.22 15.78 3.94
CA GLY A 75 10.59 15.26 3.98
C GLY A 75 10.64 13.93 4.75
N LEU A 76 10.01 12.89 4.19
CA LEU A 76 9.93 11.53 4.71
C LEU A 76 10.78 10.55 3.89
N LEU A 77 11.87 11.05 3.32
CA LEU A 77 13.06 10.30 2.95
C LEU A 77 14.22 10.85 3.78
#